data_AF-A0A661DU07-F1
#
_entry.id   AF-A0A661DU07-F1
#
_cell.length_a   1.000
_cell.length_b   1.000
_cell.length_c   1.000
_cell.angle_alpha   90.00
_cell.angle_beta   90.00
_cell.angle_gamma   90.00
#
_symmetry.space_group_name_H-M   'P 1'
#
loop_
_entity.id
_entity.type
_entity.pdbx_description
1 polymer ?
#
loop_
_entity_poly.entity_id
_entity_poly.type
_entity_poly.pdbx_seq_one_letter_code
_entity_poly.pdbx_strand_id
1 'polypeptide(L)'
;MPLYQYTGRNQQGEMVTGELEATTTSDTASHLINIGITPIEIHLKDSEKIDILENLKTTLFSQPPDINELIMFSRQMATLLKAGISILPALHGLKSHMTNISLANAID
;
A
#
# COMPACT_ATOMS: atom_id res chain seq x y z
N MET A 1 12.45 -15.53 5.26
CA MET A 1 13.56 -15.39 4.30
C MET A 1 13.55 -13.96 3.80
N PRO A 2 14.71 -13.31 3.53
CA PRO A 2 14.71 -11.94 3.04
C PRO A 2 14.08 -11.87 1.65
N LEU A 3 13.24 -10.86 1.43
CA LEU A 3 12.61 -10.57 0.15
C LEU A 3 13.47 -9.53 -0.57
N TYR A 4 13.81 -9.78 -1.84
CA TYR A 4 14.57 -8.86 -2.68
C TYR A 4 13.69 -8.35 -3.81
N GLN A 5 13.69 -7.05 -4.03
CA GLN A 5 13.10 -6.46 -5.22
C GLN A 5 14.19 -6.33 -6.29
N TYR A 6 13.87 -6.73 -7.51
CA TYR A 6 14.80 -6.66 -8.63
C TYR A 6 14.21 -5.92 -9.82
N THR A 7 15.10 -5.29 -10.57
CA THR A 7 14.84 -4.75 -11.91
C THR A 7 15.86 -5.36 -12.85
N GLY A 8 15.41 -5.96 -13.94
CA GLY A 8 16.28 -6.60 -14.93
C GLY A 8 15.74 -6.47 -16.34
N ARG A 9 16.49 -6.98 -17.33
CA ARG A 9 16.06 -7.07 -18.72
C ARG A 9 15.91 -8.52 -19.15
N ASN A 10 14.80 -8.83 -19.81
CA ASN A 10 14.63 -10.13 -20.45
C ASN A 10 15.43 -10.22 -21.77
N GLN A 11 15.47 -11.41 -22.38
CA GLN A 11 16.17 -11.63 -23.66
C GLN A 11 15.61 -10.79 -24.83
N GLN A 12 14.38 -10.28 -24.70
CA GLN A 12 13.72 -9.41 -25.68
C GLN A 12 14.04 -7.92 -25.45
N GLY A 13 14.82 -7.61 -24.39
CA GLY A 13 15.24 -6.25 -24.05
C GLY A 13 14.21 -5.46 -23.23
N GLU A 14 13.10 -6.07 -22.83
CA GLU A 14 12.07 -5.46 -22.01
C GLU A 14 12.50 -5.38 -20.54
N MET A 15 12.08 -4.32 -19.87
CA MET A 15 12.33 -4.13 -18.45
C MET A 15 11.35 -4.98 -17.64
N VAL A 16 11.88 -5.86 -16.79
CA VAL A 16 11.11 -6.72 -15.91
C VAL A 16 11.44 -6.35 -14.47
N THR A 17 10.42 -6.05 -13.70
CA THR A 17 10.51 -5.79 -12.26
C THR A 17 9.75 -6.88 -11.51
N GLY A 18 10.26 -7.27 -10.35
CA GLY A 18 9.65 -8.33 -9.56
C GLY A 18 10.24 -8.44 -8.16
N GLU A 19 9.70 -9.39 -7.40
CA GLU A 19 10.14 -9.69 -6.04
C GLU A 19 10.55 -11.16 -5.98
N LEU A 20 11.67 -11.45 -5.33
CA LEU A 20 12.21 -12.80 -5.18
C LEU A 20 12.70 -13.01 -3.75
N GLU A 21 12.31 -14.12 -3.14
CA GLU A 21 12.87 -14.57 -1.87
C GLU A 21 14.23 -15.25 -2.12
N ALA A 22 15.28 -14.77 -1.46
CA ALA A 22 16.63 -15.33 -1.59
C ALA A 22 17.43 -15.13 -0.30
N THR A 23 18.53 -15.86 -0.14
CA THR A 23 19.36 -15.71 1.07
C THR A 23 20.35 -14.56 0.96
N THR A 24 20.78 -14.23 -0.27
CA THR A 24 21.74 -13.15 -0.55
C THR A 24 21.43 -12.47 -1.89
N THR A 25 21.94 -11.26 -2.11
CA THR A 25 21.84 -10.57 -3.41
C THR A 25 22.48 -11.36 -4.56
N SER A 26 23.57 -12.10 -4.29
CA SER A 26 24.23 -12.93 -5.30
C SER A 26 23.40 -14.15 -5.68
N ASP A 27 22.62 -14.68 -4.73
CA ASP A 27 21.68 -15.78 -4.95
C ASP A 27 20.51 -15.31 -5.83
N THR A 28 19.96 -14.12 -5.54
CA THR A 28 18.97 -13.44 -6.40
C THR A 28 19.50 -13.23 -7.82
N ALA A 29 20.70 -12.67 -7.97
CA ALA A 29 21.29 -12.43 -9.28
C ALA A 29 21.45 -13.71 -10.11
N SER A 30 21.94 -14.78 -9.46
CA SER A 30 22.13 -16.09 -10.10
C SER A 30 20.80 -16.68 -10.53
N HIS A 31 19.76 -16.56 -9.69
CA HIS A 31 18.42 -17.04 -10.01
C HIS A 31 17.83 -16.29 -11.22
N LEU A 32 17.96 -14.96 -11.25
CA LEU A 32 17.50 -14.13 -12.38
C LEU A 32 18.19 -14.50 -13.69
N ILE A 33 19.50 -14.69 -13.67
CA ILE A 33 20.26 -15.10 -14.85
C ILE A 33 19.80 -16.48 -15.35
N ASN A 34 19.55 -17.43 -14.44
CA ASN A 34 19.08 -18.77 -14.78
C ASN A 34 17.70 -18.77 -15.46
N ILE A 35 16.84 -17.81 -15.12
CA ILE A 35 15.52 -17.64 -15.77
C ILE A 35 15.57 -16.70 -16.99
N GLY A 36 16.76 -16.29 -17.43
CA GLY A 36 16.95 -15.46 -18.62
C GLY A 36 16.69 -13.96 -18.42
N ILE A 37 16.77 -13.48 -17.18
CA ILE A 37 16.67 -12.07 -16.81
C ILE A 37 18.06 -11.58 -16.40
N THR A 38 18.60 -10.60 -17.12
CA THR A 38 19.85 -9.93 -16.74
C THR A 38 19.54 -8.89 -15.66
N PRO A 39 20.01 -9.06 -14.42
CA PRO A 39 19.75 -8.10 -13.35
C PRO A 39 20.45 -6.76 -13.63
N ILE A 40 19.74 -5.66 -13.41
CA ILE A 40 20.27 -4.28 -13.50
C ILE A 40 20.40 -3.72 -12.09
N GLU A 41 19.38 -3.89 -11.26
CA GLU A 41 19.34 -3.46 -9.87
C GLU A 41 18.71 -4.56 -9.01
N ILE A 42 19.29 -4.78 -7.83
CA ILE A 42 18.77 -5.71 -6.82
C ILE A 42 18.85 -5.00 -5.47
N HIS A 43 17.70 -4.82 -4.83
CA HIS A 43 17.58 -4.19 -3.53
C HIS A 43 16.96 -5.15 -2.53
N LEU A 44 17.50 -5.20 -1.32
CA LEU A 44 16.83 -5.87 -0.22
C LEU A 44 15.55 -5.08 0.08
N LYS A 45 14.40 -5.75 -0.02
CA LYS A 45 13.13 -5.20 0.41
C LYS A 45 13.08 -5.36 1.92
N ASP A 46 13.72 -4.43 2.64
CA ASP A 46 13.48 -4.25 4.06
C ASP A 46 11.96 -4.06 4.20
N SER A 47 11.31 -4.96 4.93
CA SER A 47 9.84 -4.98 5.09
C SER A 47 9.27 -3.75 5.83
N GLU A 48 10.06 -2.70 6.04
CA GLU A 48 9.67 -1.50 6.79
C GLU A 48 10.27 -0.21 6.21
N LYS A 49 10.25 -0.07 4.88
CA LYS A 49 10.09 1.26 4.29
C LYS A 49 8.73 1.38 3.64
N ILE A 50 7.69 1.07 4.42
CA ILE A 50 6.44 1.83 4.31
C ILE A 50 6.78 3.23 4.79
N ASP A 51 7.35 3.98 3.86
CA ASP A 51 7.32 5.43 3.76
C ASP A 51 7.12 6.18 5.09
N ILE A 52 8.07 6.04 5.99
CA ILE A 52 8.08 6.72 7.29
C ILE A 52 7.97 8.24 7.07
N LEU A 53 8.44 8.74 5.92
CA LEU A 53 8.33 10.14 5.51
C LEU A 53 6.95 10.49 4.97
N GLU A 54 6.29 9.65 4.16
CA GLU A 54 4.88 9.88 3.79
C GLU A 54 3.92 9.70 4.97
N ASN A 55 4.12 8.73 5.85
CA ASN A 55 3.32 8.57 7.07
C ASN A 55 3.52 9.73 8.05
N LEU A 56 4.75 10.25 8.17
CA LEU A 56 5.02 11.42 9.01
C LEU A 56 4.44 12.69 8.38
N LYS A 57 4.50 12.86 7.06
CA LYS A 57 3.84 13.97 6.34
C LYS A 57 2.32 13.89 6.44
N THR A 58 1.72 12.72 6.23
CA THR A 58 0.25 12.56 6.34
C THR A 58 -0.23 12.77 7.77
N THR A 59 0.55 12.40 8.78
CA THR A 59 0.23 12.66 10.19
C THR A 59 0.42 14.13 10.59
N LEU A 60 1.48 14.81 10.11
CA LEU A 60 1.74 16.24 10.41
C LEU A 60 0.91 17.22 9.59
N PHE A 61 0.48 16.83 8.38
CA PHE A 61 -0.38 17.64 7.49
C PHE A 61 -1.83 17.15 7.44
N SER A 62 -2.19 16.19 8.29
CA SER A 62 -3.58 15.75 8.46
C SER A 62 -4.41 16.91 9.00
N GLN A 63 -5.13 17.60 8.12
CA GLN A 63 -6.12 18.57 8.54
C GLN A 63 -7.35 17.85 9.09
N PRO A 64 -7.97 18.37 10.16
CA PRO A 64 -9.23 17.83 10.65
C PRO A 64 -10.27 17.86 9.52
N PRO A 65 -11.20 16.89 9.48
CA PRO A 65 -12.26 16.87 8.49
C PRO A 65 -13.13 18.13 8.59
N ASP A 66 -13.55 18.63 7.44
CA ASP A 66 -14.48 19.76 7.38
C ASP A 66 -15.87 19.34 7.87
N ILE A 67 -16.69 20.31 8.28
CA ILE A 67 -18.05 20.07 8.76
C ILE A 67 -18.92 19.39 7.69
N ASN A 68 -18.69 19.70 6.41
CA ASN A 68 -19.40 19.05 5.31
C ASN A 68 -19.08 17.56 5.20
N GLU A 69 -17.82 17.18 5.43
CA GLU A 69 -17.38 15.78 5.41
C GLU A 69 -18.01 15.01 6.58
N LEU A 70 -18.07 15.61 7.77
CA LEU A 70 -18.73 15.03 8.94
C LEU A 70 -20.24 14.85 8.72
N ILE A 71 -20.91 15.81 8.07
CA ILE A 71 -22.32 15.72 7.71
C ILE A 71 -22.55 14.57 6.72
N MET A 72 -21.69 14.44 5.70
CA MET A 72 -21.80 13.36 4.71
C MET A 72 -21.57 11.99 5.34
N PHE A 73 -20.52 11.85 6.16
CA PHE A 73 -20.26 10.65 6.94
C PHE A 73 -21.48 10.25 7.77
N SER A 74 -22.02 11.19 8.55
CA SER A 74 -23.17 10.94 9.42
C SER A 74 -24.41 10.48 8.65
N ARG A 75 -24.67 11.08 7.47
CA ARG A 75 -25.80 10.72 6.61
C ARG A 75 -25.64 9.33 6.00
N GLN A 76 -24.45 9.02 5.48
CA GLN A 76 -24.14 7.71 4.91
C GLN A 76 -24.25 6.62 5.98
N MET A 77 -23.66 6.86 7.16
CA MET A 77 -23.71 5.94 8.28
C MET A 77 -25.15 5.71 8.77
N ALA A 78 -25.92 6.77 8.95
CA ALA A 78 -27.33 6.67 9.32
C ALA A 78 -28.16 5.87 8.30
N THR A 79 -27.81 5.96 7.02
CA THR A 79 -28.49 5.21 5.95
C THR A 79 -28.15 3.72 6.02
N LEU A 80 -26.88 3.36 6.21
CA LEU A 80 -26.46 1.97 6.34
C LEU A 80 -27.01 1.32 7.62
N LEU A 81 -27.00 2.04 8.73
CA LEU A 81 -27.59 1.56 9.99
C LEU A 81 -29.10 1.38 9.87
N LYS A 82 -29.82 2.30 9.20
CA LYS A 82 -31.25 2.15 8.90
C LYS A 82 -31.54 0.97 7.97
N ALA A 83 -30.62 0.64 7.06
CA ALA A 83 -30.71 -0.53 6.20
C ALA A 83 -30.41 -1.85 6.93
N GLY A 84 -30.06 -1.80 8.22
CA GLY A 84 -29.76 -3.00 9.03
C GLY A 84 -28.36 -3.56 8.80
N ILE A 85 -27.46 -2.80 8.18
CA ILE A 85 -26.06 -3.21 8.00
C ILE A 85 -25.36 -3.10 9.36
N SER A 86 -24.60 -4.13 9.72
CA SER A 86 -23.83 -4.13 10.96
C SER A 86 -22.76 -3.04 10.95
N ILE A 87 -22.45 -2.51 12.13
CA ILE A 87 -21.67 -1.28 12.28
C ILE A 87 -20.24 -1.39 11.70
N LEU A 88 -19.61 -2.56 11.84
CA LEU A 88 -18.25 -2.80 11.36
C LEU A 88 -18.15 -2.81 9.82
N PRO A 89 -18.95 -3.62 9.08
CA PRO A 89 -19.00 -3.52 7.62
C PRO A 89 -19.40 -2.14 7.10
N ALA A 90 -20.30 -1.44 7.80
CA ALA A 90 -20.69 -0.09 7.44
C ALA A 90 -19.51 0.89 7.51
N LEU A 91 -18.74 0.86 8.61
CA LEU A 91 -17.54 1.69 8.78
C LEU A 91 -16.48 1.40 7.71
N HIS A 92 -16.18 0.13 7.47
CA HIS A 92 -15.21 -0.26 6.42
C HIS A 92 -15.68 0.17 5.02
N GLY A 93 -16.98 0.06 4.74
CA GLY A 93 -17.56 0.53 3.46
C GLY A 93 -17.57 2.06 3.31
N LEU A 94 -17.68 2.81 4.41
CA LEU A 94 -17.59 4.27 4.38
C LEU A 94 -16.14 4.75 4.18
N LYS A 95 -15.15 4.03 4.70
CA LYS A 95 -13.73 4.37 4.57
C LYS A 95 -13.31 4.64 3.12
N SER A 96 -13.80 3.84 2.16
CA SER A 96 -13.48 4.01 0.74
C SER A 96 -14.08 5.28 0.10
N HIS A 97 -15.04 5.92 0.76
CA HIS A 97 -15.73 7.11 0.29
C HIS A 97 -15.31 8.38 1.04
N MET A 98 -14.37 8.27 1.98
CA MET A 98 -13.82 9.40 2.73
C MET A 98 -12.75 10.11 1.92
N THR A 99 -12.95 11.41 1.72
CA THR A 99 -11.97 12.31 1.09
C THR A 99 -10.87 12.74 2.04
N ASN A 100 -11.19 12.83 3.34
CA ASN A 100 -10.23 13.17 4.38
C ASN A 100 -9.48 11.93 4.89
N ILE A 101 -8.16 11.93 4.70
CA ILE A 101 -7.27 10.84 5.09
C ILE A 101 -7.25 10.66 6.61
N SER A 102 -7.33 11.75 7.40
CA SER A 102 -7.40 11.70 8.87
C SER A 102 -8.63 10.95 9.35
N LEU A 103 -9.80 11.26 8.75
CA LEU A 103 -11.06 10.60 9.06
C LEU A 103 -11.06 9.12 8.67
N ALA A 104 -10.47 8.79 7.51
CA ALA A 104 -10.34 7.41 7.05
C ALA A 104 -9.42 6.56 7.93
N ASN A 105 -8.31 7.13 8.39
CA ASN A 105 -7.35 6.46 9.26
C ASN A 105 -7.89 6.22 10.67
N ALA A 106 -8.89 6.99 11.11
CA ALA A 106 -9.51 6.80 12.43
C ALA A 106 -10.39 5.52 12.52
N ILE A 107 -10.63 4.84 11.40
CA ILE A 107 -11.45 3.62 11.34
C ILE A 107 -10.62 2.32 11.44
N ASP A 108 -9.28 2.40 11.32
CA ASP A 108 -8.37 1.25 11.47
C ASP A 108 -8.12 0.85 12.94
#